data_AF-A1S9P8-F1
#
_entry.id   AF-A1S9P8-F1
#
_cell.length_a   1.000
_cell.length_b   1.000
_cell.length_c   1.000
_cell.angle_alpha   90.00
_cell.angle_beta   90.00
_cell.angle_gamma   90.00
#
_symmetry.space_group_name_H-M   'P 1'
#
loop_
_entity.id
_entity.type
_entity.pdbx_description
1 polymer ?
#
loop_
_entity_poly.entity_id
_entity_poly.type
_entity_poly.pdbx_seq_one_letter_code
_entity_poly.pdbx_strand_id
1 'polypeptide(L)'
;MCQITPCTALLASILTLGLVGLASSALAADEQDSRSCIKCHKRNGQLEGIHASPGLAILCQDCHGPQESHPRKGSNIMAFGPESAFPPQERSAVCLTCHDHQALGEVEWTHNVHANRLGCDQCHRLHPESDPMLSLSPQQHSQLCVSCHKVEQ
;
A
#
# COMPACT_ATOMS: atom_id res chain seq x y z
N MET A 1 34.88 -55.91 47.66
CA MET A 1 33.98 -56.64 46.74
C MET A 1 33.26 -55.56 45.93
N CYS A 2 33.79 -55.19 44.75
CA CYS A 2 33.30 -55.55 43.41
C CYS A 2 31.96 -54.84 43.08
N GLN A 3 31.77 -54.00 42.04
CA GLN A 3 32.32 -53.87 40.68
C GLN A 3 32.13 -52.39 40.21
N ILE A 4 33.10 -51.69 39.60
CA ILE A 4 33.44 -51.52 38.16
C ILE A 4 32.37 -50.81 37.28
N THR A 5 32.79 -49.67 36.72
CA THR A 5 32.15 -48.69 35.79
C THR A 5 31.92 -49.24 34.36
N PRO A 6 31.08 -48.60 33.50
CA PRO A 6 31.58 -47.59 32.54
C PRO A 6 30.60 -46.41 32.29
N CYS A 7 31.06 -45.16 32.22
CA CYS A 7 31.48 -44.47 30.99
C CYS A 7 30.37 -44.34 29.92
N THR A 8 29.56 -43.28 29.98
CA THR A 8 29.01 -42.58 28.79
C THR A 8 28.79 -41.11 29.12
N ALA A 9 29.87 -40.32 29.02
CA ALA A 9 29.73 -38.93 28.60
C ALA A 9 29.53 -38.92 27.08
N LEU A 10 28.66 -38.04 26.57
CA LEU A 10 28.63 -37.41 25.24
C LEU A 10 27.21 -37.33 24.65
N LEU A 11 26.81 -36.07 24.44
CA LEU A 11 26.00 -35.55 23.32
C LEU A 11 24.48 -35.76 23.36
N ALA A 12 23.77 -34.70 23.74
CA ALA A 12 22.61 -34.22 22.98
C ALA A 12 22.37 -32.74 23.31
N SER A 13 23.31 -31.91 22.86
CA SER A 13 23.09 -30.49 22.68
C SER A 13 22.18 -30.29 21.46
N ILE A 14 21.27 -29.32 21.57
CA ILE A 14 20.60 -28.61 20.47
C ILE A 14 19.43 -29.36 19.80
N LEU A 15 18.22 -29.12 20.26
CA LEU A 15 17.02 -29.18 19.41
C LEU A 15 15.97 -28.14 19.82
N THR A 16 16.35 -26.86 19.87
CA THR A 16 15.40 -25.74 20.05
C THR A 16 15.37 -24.76 18.87
N LEU A 17 15.97 -25.09 17.73
CA LEU A 17 16.10 -24.15 16.61
C LEU A 17 15.54 -24.72 15.30
N GLY A 18 14.21 -24.73 15.17
CA GLY A 18 13.57 -25.28 13.97
C GLY A 18 12.30 -24.60 13.47
N LEU A 19 11.81 -23.52 14.11
CA LEU A 19 10.51 -22.93 13.75
C LEU A 19 10.53 -21.42 13.45
N VAL A 20 11.68 -20.73 13.53
CA VAL A 20 11.72 -19.26 13.35
C VAL A 20 12.08 -18.83 11.91
N GLY A 21 12.42 -19.76 11.00
CA GLY A 21 13.00 -19.42 9.70
C GLY A 21 12.04 -19.10 8.55
N LEU A 22 10.74 -19.40 8.66
CA LEU A 22 9.83 -19.35 7.50
C LEU A 22 9.20 -17.96 7.25
N ALA A 23 9.09 -17.11 8.27
CA ALA A 23 8.42 -15.81 8.15
C ALA A 23 9.30 -14.71 7.51
N SER A 24 10.63 -14.79 7.67
CA SER A 24 11.55 -13.73 7.22
C SER A 24 11.76 -13.70 5.71
N SER A 25 11.53 -14.81 5.00
CA SER A 25 11.77 -14.89 3.56
C SER A 25 10.71 -14.17 2.73
N ALA A 26 9.46 -14.16 3.20
CA ALA A 26 8.34 -13.56 2.48
C ALA A 26 8.43 -12.02 2.47
N LEU A 27 8.62 -11.38 3.63
CA LEU A 27 8.81 -9.92 3.73
C LEU A 27 10.04 -9.43 2.93
N ALA A 28 11.13 -10.18 2.95
CA ALA A 28 12.35 -9.82 2.22
C ALA A 28 12.18 -9.95 0.69
N ALA A 29 11.38 -10.92 0.22
CA ALA A 29 11.04 -11.04 -1.19
C ALA A 29 10.15 -9.87 -1.65
N ASP A 30 9.25 -9.43 -0.77
CA ASP A 30 8.32 -8.32 -1.01
C ASP A 30 9.03 -6.97 -1.16
N GLU A 31 9.93 -6.65 -0.21
CA GLU A 31 10.74 -5.43 -0.26
C GLU A 31 11.63 -5.41 -1.52
N GLN A 32 12.16 -6.56 -1.91
CA GLN A 32 12.96 -6.72 -3.12
C GLN A 32 12.15 -6.46 -4.40
N ASP A 33 10.89 -6.87 -4.45
CA ASP A 33 10.02 -6.68 -5.60
C ASP A 33 9.60 -5.20 -5.74
N SER A 34 9.25 -4.55 -4.63
CA SER A 34 9.00 -3.10 -4.58
C SER A 34 10.25 -2.29 -4.99
N ARG A 35 11.46 -2.74 -4.63
CA ARG A 35 12.73 -2.12 -5.07
C ARG A 35 12.97 -2.27 -6.57
N SER A 36 12.40 -3.27 -7.23
CA SER A 36 12.57 -3.48 -8.66
C SER A 36 11.90 -2.36 -9.48
N CYS A 37 10.73 -1.88 -9.04
CA CYS A 37 9.97 -0.83 -9.68
C CYS A 37 10.75 0.49 -9.75
N ILE A 38 11.41 0.87 -8.64
CA ILE A 38 12.15 2.14 -8.51
C ILE A 38 13.42 2.18 -9.37
N LYS A 39 13.92 1.04 -9.85
CA LYS A 39 15.03 1.03 -10.82
C LYS A 39 14.68 1.80 -12.10
N CYS A 40 13.41 1.78 -12.50
CA CYS A 40 12.89 2.52 -13.65
C CYS A 40 12.06 3.75 -13.24
N HIS A 41 11.23 3.65 -12.19
CA HIS A 41 10.33 4.71 -11.73
C HIS A 41 10.97 5.72 -10.76
N LYS A 42 12.18 6.18 -11.07
CA LYS A 42 12.98 7.03 -10.16
C LYS A 42 12.36 8.39 -9.82
N ARG A 43 11.47 8.91 -10.67
CA ARG A 43 10.89 10.27 -10.51
C ARG A 43 9.44 10.26 -10.04
N ASN A 44 8.75 9.15 -10.23
CA ASN A 44 7.31 9.05 -10.00
C ASN A 44 6.91 7.86 -9.14
N GLY A 45 7.84 6.99 -8.75
CA GLY A 45 7.57 5.85 -7.87
C GLY A 45 7.86 6.12 -6.40
N GLN A 46 8.42 7.28 -6.05
CA GLN A 46 8.71 7.61 -4.65
C GLN A 46 7.40 7.86 -3.89
N LEU A 47 7.26 7.18 -2.75
CA LEU A 47 6.15 7.29 -1.82
C LEU A 47 6.73 7.83 -0.50
N GLU A 48 6.27 9.01 -0.06
CA GLU A 48 6.87 9.73 1.08
C GLU A 48 5.88 9.97 2.23
N GLY A 49 4.57 9.97 1.97
CA GLY A 49 3.54 10.26 2.97
C GLY A 49 3.24 9.09 3.92
N ILE A 50 2.05 9.11 4.54
CA ILE A 50 1.62 8.13 5.56
C ILE A 50 1.78 6.68 5.07
N HIS A 51 1.49 6.42 3.79
CA HIS A 51 1.58 5.09 3.18
C HIS A 51 3.03 4.61 2.99
N ALA A 52 4.03 5.47 3.12
CA ALA A 52 5.45 5.10 3.11
C ALA A 52 5.93 4.54 4.46
N SER A 53 5.09 4.59 5.49
CA SER A 53 5.45 4.15 6.84
C SER A 53 5.85 2.66 6.84
N PRO A 54 7.06 2.32 7.30
CA PRO A 54 7.51 0.91 7.36
C PRO A 54 6.58 0.01 8.18
N GLY A 55 5.87 0.58 9.17
CA GLY A 55 4.92 -0.17 10.00
C GLY A 55 3.66 -0.64 9.27
N LEU A 56 3.35 -0.08 8.10
CA LEU A 56 2.23 -0.52 7.26
C LEU A 56 2.60 -1.64 6.30
N ALA A 57 3.90 -1.85 6.04
CA ALA A 57 4.42 -2.84 5.10
C ALA A 57 3.75 -2.79 3.71
N ILE A 58 3.37 -1.60 3.25
CA ILE A 58 2.76 -1.38 1.93
C ILE A 58 3.82 -1.41 0.84
N LEU A 59 3.47 -2.04 -0.28
CA LEU A 59 4.35 -2.24 -1.42
C LEU A 59 3.73 -1.60 -2.66
N CYS A 60 4.55 -1.42 -3.71
CA CYS A 60 4.07 -0.85 -4.98
C CYS A 60 2.86 -1.63 -5.52
N GLN A 61 2.92 -2.96 -5.49
CA GLN A 61 1.91 -3.86 -6.02
C GLN A 61 0.58 -3.84 -5.26
N ASP A 62 0.54 -3.41 -4.01
CA ASP A 62 -0.71 -3.32 -3.25
C ASP A 62 -1.66 -2.28 -3.86
N CYS A 63 -1.08 -1.24 -4.45
CA CYS A 63 -1.83 -0.19 -5.15
C CYS A 63 -1.80 -0.36 -6.67
N HIS A 64 -0.64 -0.73 -7.22
CA HIS A 64 -0.38 -0.74 -8.66
C HIS A 64 -0.59 -2.11 -9.31
N GLY A 65 -0.82 -3.17 -8.53
CA GLY A 65 -0.90 -4.54 -9.02
C GLY A 65 0.47 -5.15 -9.37
N PRO A 66 0.49 -6.45 -9.71
CA PRO A 66 1.74 -7.16 -10.02
C PRO A 66 2.39 -6.65 -11.31
N GLN A 67 3.72 -6.70 -11.39
CA GLN A 67 4.49 -6.22 -12.55
C GLN A 67 4.06 -6.89 -13.87
N GLU A 68 3.77 -8.21 -13.84
CA GLU A 68 3.43 -9.01 -15.02
C GLU A 68 4.43 -8.79 -16.18
N SER A 69 3.93 -8.49 -17.38
CA SER A 69 4.74 -8.23 -18.57
C SER A 69 5.31 -6.81 -18.63
N HIS A 70 5.02 -5.93 -17.67
CA HIS A 70 5.46 -4.54 -17.66
C HIS A 70 6.99 -4.44 -17.79
N PRO A 71 7.54 -3.56 -18.66
CA PRO A 71 6.86 -2.51 -19.43
C PRO A 71 6.41 -2.93 -20.85
N ARG A 72 6.39 -4.23 -21.16
CA ARG A 72 5.96 -4.73 -22.46
C ARG A 72 4.43 -4.62 -22.60
N LYS A 73 3.96 -4.72 -23.85
CA LYS A 73 2.53 -4.65 -24.18
C LYS A 73 1.73 -5.72 -23.43
N GLY A 74 0.58 -5.32 -22.87
CA GLY A 74 -0.32 -6.21 -22.13
C GLY A 74 -0.18 -6.17 -20.62
N SER A 75 0.61 -5.25 -20.06
CA SER A 75 0.65 -5.02 -18.61
C SER A 75 -0.59 -4.28 -18.11
N ASN A 76 -1.18 -4.73 -17.01
CA ASN A 76 -2.35 -4.11 -16.38
C ASN A 76 -1.98 -3.42 -15.06
N ILE A 77 -0.87 -2.67 -15.04
CA ILE A 77 -0.46 -1.89 -13.87
C ILE A 77 -1.50 -0.81 -13.61
N MET A 78 -2.13 -0.85 -12.44
CA MET A 78 -3.11 0.15 -12.02
C MET A 78 -2.47 1.53 -12.02
N ALA A 79 -3.12 2.46 -12.71
CA ALA A 79 -2.72 3.86 -12.76
C ALA A 79 -3.77 4.71 -12.04
N PHE A 80 -3.32 5.71 -11.31
CA PHE A 80 -4.18 6.68 -10.64
C PHE A 80 -4.07 8.04 -11.32
N GLY A 81 -5.17 8.79 -11.36
CA GLY A 81 -5.25 10.10 -11.99
C GLY A 81 -6.21 10.17 -13.17
N PRO A 82 -6.38 11.37 -13.75
CA PRO A 82 -7.36 11.64 -14.80
C PRO A 82 -7.07 10.90 -16.12
N GLU A 83 -5.80 10.64 -16.41
CA GLU A 83 -5.36 9.94 -17.63
C GLU A 83 -5.37 8.41 -17.47
N SER A 84 -5.82 7.89 -16.33
CA SER A 84 -5.89 6.46 -16.11
C SER A 84 -6.92 5.79 -17.01
N ALA A 85 -6.55 4.68 -17.62
CA ALA A 85 -7.46 3.82 -18.38
C ALA A 85 -8.44 3.05 -17.47
N PHE A 86 -8.19 3.01 -16.15
CA PHE A 86 -9.04 2.33 -15.20
C PHE A 86 -10.22 3.22 -14.78
N PRO A 87 -11.46 2.71 -14.82
CA PRO A 87 -12.63 3.44 -14.34
C PRO A 87 -12.47 3.90 -12.88
N PRO A 88 -13.08 5.04 -12.50
CA PRO A 88 -13.03 5.56 -11.12
C PRO A 88 -13.35 4.52 -10.04
N GLN A 89 -14.32 3.64 -10.29
CA GLN A 89 -14.75 2.60 -9.35
C GLN A 89 -13.66 1.56 -9.11
N GLU A 90 -12.92 1.17 -10.16
CA GLU A 90 -11.82 0.21 -10.03
C GLU A 90 -10.65 0.83 -9.25
N ARG A 91 -10.38 2.12 -9.46
CA ARG A 91 -9.34 2.84 -8.70
C ARG A 91 -9.72 2.98 -7.23
N SER A 92 -10.97 3.34 -6.93
CA SER A 92 -11.48 3.40 -5.55
C SER A 92 -11.48 2.04 -4.86
N ALA A 93 -11.77 0.96 -5.59
CA ALA A 93 -11.79 -0.39 -5.04
C ALA A 93 -10.44 -0.79 -4.44
N VAL A 94 -9.32 -0.34 -5.00
CA VAL A 94 -7.98 -0.56 -4.45
C VAL A 94 -7.83 0.08 -3.07
N CYS A 95 -8.31 1.31 -2.89
CA CYS A 95 -8.25 1.97 -1.57
C CYS A 95 -9.11 1.23 -0.53
N LEU A 96 -10.26 0.72 -0.97
CA LEU A 96 -11.24 0.03 -0.14
C LEU A 96 -10.84 -1.42 0.22
N THR A 97 -9.72 -1.93 -0.26
CA THR A 97 -9.17 -3.20 0.25
C THR A 97 -8.63 -3.04 1.68
N CYS A 98 -8.24 -1.82 2.06
CA CYS A 98 -7.65 -1.50 3.36
C CYS A 98 -8.48 -0.48 4.15
N HIS A 99 -9.10 0.50 3.48
CA HIS A 99 -9.93 1.50 4.14
C HIS A 99 -11.40 1.08 4.22
N ASP A 100 -11.98 1.20 5.41
CA ASP A 100 -13.41 1.00 5.60
C ASP A 100 -14.20 2.23 5.15
N HIS A 101 -15.17 2.02 4.25
CA HIS A 101 -15.96 3.10 3.67
C HIS A 101 -16.81 3.81 4.73
N GLN A 102 -17.38 3.09 5.69
CA GLN A 102 -18.21 3.70 6.72
C GLN A 102 -17.37 4.59 7.63
N ALA A 103 -16.21 4.12 8.08
CA ALA A 103 -15.28 4.90 8.89
C ALA A 103 -14.81 6.17 8.18
N LEU A 104 -14.52 6.10 6.87
CA LEU A 104 -14.19 7.29 6.07
C LEU A 104 -15.34 8.30 6.03
N GLY A 105 -16.58 7.82 5.87
CA GLY A 105 -17.77 8.66 5.88
C GLY A 105 -18.09 9.30 7.23
N GLU A 106 -17.71 8.66 8.34
CA GLU A 106 -17.85 9.20 9.70
C GLU A 106 -16.86 10.34 9.97
N VAL A 107 -15.64 10.24 9.40
CA VAL A 107 -14.64 11.31 9.48
C VAL A 107 -15.00 12.48 8.56
N GLU A 108 -15.41 12.19 7.33
CA GLU A 108 -15.77 13.19 6.33
C GLU A 108 -16.88 12.66 5.40
N TRP A 109 -18.07 13.22 5.52
CA TRP A 109 -19.29 12.73 4.88
C TRP A 109 -19.23 12.72 3.35
N THR A 110 -18.40 13.57 2.75
CA THR A 110 -18.26 13.65 1.29
C THR A 110 -17.74 12.36 0.66
N HIS A 111 -17.06 11.48 1.42
CA HIS A 111 -16.69 10.14 0.94
C HIS A 111 -17.92 9.34 0.50
N ASN A 112 -19.02 9.38 1.26
CA ASN A 112 -20.23 8.59 0.98
C ASN A 112 -20.85 8.92 -0.39
N VAL A 113 -20.80 10.19 -0.80
CA VAL A 113 -21.42 10.65 -2.05
C VAL A 113 -20.49 10.53 -3.26
N HIS A 114 -19.16 10.49 -3.03
CA HIS A 114 -18.17 10.47 -4.11
C HIS A 114 -17.52 9.12 -4.37
N ALA A 115 -17.45 8.20 -3.39
CA ALA A 115 -16.68 6.95 -3.50
C ALA A 115 -17.05 6.08 -4.72
N ASN A 116 -18.31 6.14 -5.18
CA ASN A 116 -18.80 5.41 -6.36
C ASN A 116 -18.85 6.25 -7.66
N ARG A 117 -18.45 7.52 -7.60
CA ARG A 117 -18.53 8.48 -8.72
C ARG A 117 -17.15 8.95 -9.17
N LEU A 118 -16.23 9.08 -8.22
CA LEU A 118 -14.86 9.55 -8.42
C LEU A 118 -13.89 8.52 -7.85
N GLY A 119 -12.69 8.49 -8.43
CA GLY A 119 -11.56 7.80 -7.81
C GLY A 119 -11.06 8.61 -6.63
N CYS A 120 -10.61 7.96 -5.55
CA CYS A 120 -9.98 8.63 -4.40
C CYS A 120 -8.83 9.56 -4.85
N ASP A 121 -8.13 9.15 -5.91
CA ASP A 121 -7.04 9.87 -6.58
C ASP A 121 -7.45 11.19 -7.25
N GLN A 122 -8.74 11.54 -7.30
CA GLN A 122 -9.16 12.85 -7.79
C GLN A 122 -8.91 13.94 -6.75
N CYS A 123 -9.02 13.60 -5.47
CA CYS A 123 -8.80 14.52 -4.35
C CYS A 123 -7.45 14.26 -3.66
N HIS A 124 -7.15 12.99 -3.36
CA HIS A 124 -5.97 12.62 -2.56
C HIS A 124 -4.69 12.52 -3.40
N ARG A 125 -3.54 12.85 -2.80
CA ARG A 125 -2.20 12.66 -3.40
C ARG A 125 -1.33 11.88 -2.43
N LEU A 126 -0.95 10.66 -2.81
CA LEU A 126 -0.28 9.72 -1.88
C LEU A 126 1.24 9.70 -2.01
N HIS A 127 1.79 9.96 -3.20
CA HIS A 127 3.24 9.95 -3.43
C HIS A 127 4.01 11.05 -2.69
N PRO A 128 3.54 12.32 -2.68
CA PRO A 128 4.21 13.37 -1.92
C PRO A 128 4.19 13.10 -0.41
N GLU A 129 5.08 13.78 0.33
CA GLU A 129 5.15 13.73 1.80
C GLU A 129 3.81 14.08 2.49
N SER A 130 3.02 14.96 1.86
CA SER A 130 1.75 15.44 2.40
C SER A 130 0.63 15.28 1.38
N ASP A 131 -0.50 14.79 1.87
CA ASP A 131 -1.76 14.78 1.14
C ASP A 131 -2.51 16.11 1.36
N PRO A 132 -2.73 16.93 0.32
CA PRO A 132 -3.37 18.24 0.45
C PRO A 132 -4.74 18.20 1.13
N MET A 133 -5.47 17.08 1.01
CA MET A 133 -6.80 16.92 1.62
C MET A 133 -6.76 16.98 3.15
N LEU A 134 -5.62 16.66 3.78
CA LEU A 134 -5.48 16.63 5.24
C LEU A 134 -5.22 18.02 5.86
N SER A 135 -4.91 19.03 5.03
CA SER A 135 -4.51 20.37 5.51
C SER A 135 -5.33 21.51 4.91
N LEU A 136 -6.55 21.22 4.43
CA LEU A 136 -7.43 22.24 3.87
C LEU A 136 -8.01 23.14 4.96
N SER A 137 -8.00 24.46 4.70
CA SER A 137 -8.85 25.39 5.43
C SER A 137 -10.33 25.18 5.05
N PRO A 138 -11.29 25.62 5.88
CA PRO A 138 -12.72 25.58 5.53
C PRO A 138 -13.05 26.25 4.18
N GLN A 139 -12.33 27.33 3.86
CA GLN A 139 -12.46 28.04 2.58
C GLN A 139 -11.98 27.18 1.41
N GLN A 140 -10.80 26.57 1.52
CA GLN A 140 -10.27 25.69 0.47
C GLN A 140 -11.16 24.45 0.29
N HIS A 141 -11.67 23.88 1.38
CA HIS A 141 -12.61 22.76 1.32
C HIS A 141 -13.87 23.13 0.53
N SER A 142 -14.47 24.30 0.83
CA SER A 142 -15.64 24.79 0.08
C SER A 142 -15.34 25.08 -1.40
N GLN A 143 -14.13 25.57 -1.69
CA GLN A 143 -13.68 25.84 -3.07
C GLN A 143 -13.55 24.55 -3.90
N LEU A 144 -13.17 23.43 -3.29
CA LEU A 144 -13.12 22.15 -4.00
C LEU A 144 -14.50 21.73 -4.49
N CYS A 145 -15.56 21.92 -3.68
CA CYS A 145 -16.93 21.58 -4.07
C CYS A 145 -17.32 22.28 -5.37
N VAL A 146 -17.10 23.60 -5.46
CA VAL A 146 -17.47 24.42 -6.62
C VAL A 146 -16.52 24.28 -7.80
N SER A 147 -15.34 23.68 -7.60
CA SER A 147 -14.43 23.38 -8.71
C SER A 147 -15.02 22.36 -9.69
N CYS A 148 -15.86 21.44 -9.18
CA CYS A 148 -16.59 20.43 -9.95
C CYS A 148 -18.09 20.74 -10.05
N HIS A 149 -18.74 21.11 -8.94
CA HIS A 149 -20.17 21.45 -8.90
C HIS A 149 -20.40 22.92 -9.24
N LYS A 150 -19.97 23.30 -10.43
CA LYS A 150 -20.25 24.64 -10.94
C LYS A 150 -21.75 24.78 -11.18
N VAL A 151 -22.33 25.82 -10.61
CA VAL A 151 -23.64 26.29 -11.05
C VAL A 151 -23.40 27.08 -12.33
N GLU A 152 -23.87 26.55 -13.46
CA GLU A 152 -23.93 27.35 -14.69
C GLU A 152 -24.82 28.57 -14.43
N GLN A 153 -24.28 29.75 -14.75
CA GLN A 153 -25.05 31.00 -14.75
C GLN A 153 -25.65 31.20 -16.14
#